data_AF-A0A843K4P6-F1
#
_entry.id   AF-A0A843K4P6-F1
#
_cell.length_a   1.000
_cell.length_b   1.000
_cell.length_c   1.000
_cell.angle_alpha   90.00
_cell.angle_beta   90.00
_cell.angle_gamma   90.00
#
_symmetry.space_group_name_H-M   'P 1'
#
loop_
_entity.id
_entity.type
_entity.pdbx_description
1 polymer ?
#
loop_
_entity_poly.entity_id
_entity_poly.type
_entity_poly.pdbx_seq_one_letter_code
_entity_poly.pdbx_strand_id
1 'polypeptide(L)' 'MAIYRADDIRDLSIEEIENNIDELKSELSKERSLLATGSAPENPGRIRELRRTIARLKTIKIEKEKQNE' A
#
# COMPACT_ATOMS: atom_id res chain seq x y z
N MET A 1 2.83 12.35 2.73
CA MET A 1 1.46 12.12 3.27
C MET A 1 1.23 10.62 3.41
N ALA A 2 0.25 10.17 4.20
CA ALA A 2 -0.10 8.75 4.23
C ALA A 2 -1.28 8.52 3.28
N ILE A 3 -1.17 7.52 2.40
CA ILE A 3 -2.27 7.13 1.49
C ILE A 3 -3.43 6.57 2.31
N TYR A 4 -3.12 5.73 3.30
CA TYR A 4 -4.04 5.29 4.34
C TYR A 4 -3.43 5.51 5.73
N ARG A 5 -4.20 6.00 6.69
CA ARG A 5 -3.80 6.00 8.11
C ARG A 5 -4.06 4.62 8.71
N ALA A 6 -3.45 4.36 9.87
CA ALA A 6 -3.58 3.06 10.51
C ALA A 6 -5.04 2.79 10.93
N ASP A 7 -5.75 3.82 11.38
CA ASP A 7 -7.12 3.70 11.86
C ASP A 7 -8.07 3.38 10.70
N ASP A 8 -7.94 4.07 9.56
CA ASP A 8 -8.69 3.78 8.34
C ASP A 8 -8.56 2.29 7.91
N ILE A 9 -7.37 1.71 8.04
CA ILE A 9 -7.12 0.30 7.68
C ILE A 9 -7.75 -0.67 8.70
N ARG A 10 -7.85 -0.26 9.97
CA ARG A 10 -8.49 -1.09 11.01
C ARG A 10 -10.01 -1.17 10.82
N ASP A 11 -10.62 -0.21 10.15
CA ASP A 11 -12.05 -0.24 9.84
C ASP A 11 -12.40 -1.14 8.64
N LEU A 12 -11.43 -1.48 7.78
CA LEU A 12 -11.63 -2.35 6.61
C LEU A 12 -11.80 -3.83 6.99
N SER A 13 -12.49 -4.61 6.19
CA SER A 13 -12.46 -6.08 6.25
C SER A 13 -11.13 -6.64 5.76
N ILE A 14 -10.85 -7.92 6.06
CA ILE A 14 -9.62 -8.60 5.59
C ILE A 14 -9.57 -8.63 4.05
N GLU A 15 -10.71 -8.92 3.41
CA GLU A 15 -10.84 -8.95 1.95
C GLU A 15 -10.59 -7.56 1.32
N GLU A 16 -11.13 -6.51 1.92
CA GLU A 16 -10.85 -5.13 1.47
C GLU A 16 -9.38 -4.76 1.64
N ILE A 17 -8.71 -5.21 2.72
CA ILE A 17 -7.27 -5.00 2.90
C ILE A 17 -6.47 -5.71 1.79
N GLU A 18 -6.84 -6.94 1.43
CA GLU A 18 -6.20 -7.68 0.33
C GLU A 18 -6.37 -6.97 -1.01
N ASN A 19 -7.59 -6.56 -1.35
CA ASN A 19 -7.88 -5.82 -2.57
C ASN A 19 -7.05 -4.53 -2.65
N ASN A 20 -7.01 -3.74 -1.56
CA ASN A 20 -6.20 -2.53 -1.47
C ASN A 20 -4.69 -2.80 -1.63
N ILE A 21 -4.19 -3.92 -1.09
CA ILE A 21 -2.78 -4.31 -1.26
C ILE A 21 -2.47 -4.53 -2.75
N ASP A 22 -3.35 -5.20 -3.49
CA ASP A 22 -3.11 -5.54 -4.89
C ASP A 22 -3.25 -4.34 -5.84
N GLU A 23 -4.17 -3.43 -5.54
CA GLU A 23 -4.26 -2.13 -6.20
C GLU A 23 -2.97 -1.31 -6.03
N LEU A 24 -2.49 -1.17 -4.79
CA LEU A 24 -1.27 -0.40 -4.50
C LEU A 24 -0.01 -1.05 -5.06
N LYS A 25 0.05 -2.39 -5.15
CA LYS A 25 1.14 -3.10 -5.85
C LYS A 25 1.12 -2.79 -7.34
N SER A 26 -0.06 -2.77 -7.96
CA SER A 26 -0.22 -2.46 -9.37
C SER A 26 0.23 -1.02 -9.66
N GLU A 27 -0.13 -0.08 -8.80
CA GLU A 27 0.35 1.31 -8.89
C GLU A 27 1.87 1.41 -8.70
N LEU A 28 2.42 0.73 -7.69
CA LEU A 28 3.87 0.69 -7.46
C LEU A 28 4.63 0.11 -8.67
N SER A 29 4.04 -0.86 -9.38
CA SER A 29 4.62 -1.40 -10.61
C SER A 29 4.69 -0.34 -11.70
N LYS A 30 3.60 0.39 -11.93
CA LYS A 30 3.54 1.50 -12.91
C LYS A 30 4.57 2.58 -12.61
N GLU A 31 4.67 3.01 -11.36
CA GLU A 31 5.65 4.02 -10.92
C GLU A 31 7.10 3.56 -11.17
N ARG A 32 7.39 2.27 -10.93
CA ARG A 32 8.71 1.70 -11.21
C ARG A 32 9.00 1.62 -12.71
N SER A 33 8.01 1.27 -13.52
CA SER A 33 8.16 1.27 -14.98
C SER A 33 8.46 2.67 -15.50
N LEU A 34 7.74 3.70 -15.03
CA LEU A 34 8.00 5.09 -15.37
C LEU A 34 9.41 5.51 -14.97
N LEU A 35 9.85 5.21 -13.75
CA LEU A 35 11.19 5.52 -13.29
C LEU A 35 12.27 4.83 -14.15
N ALA A 36 12.03 3.60 -14.58
CA ALA A 36 12.96 2.85 -15.43
C ALA A 36 13.13 3.47 -16.83
N THR A 37 12.13 4.19 -17.34
CA THR A 37 12.24 4.92 -18.62
C THR A 37 13.14 6.16 -18.54
N GLY A 38 13.64 6.52 -17.34
CA GLY A 38 14.45 7.72 -17.14
C GLY A 38 13.63 9.01 -17.09
N SER A 39 12.29 8.90 -17.10
CA SER A 39 11.39 10.03 -16.91
C SER A 39 11.55 10.58 -15.49
N ALA A 40 11.65 11.90 -15.35
CA ALA A 40 11.65 12.53 -14.04
C ALA A 40 10.33 12.21 -13.32
N PRO A 41 10.37 11.66 -12.09
CA PRO A 41 9.14 11.34 -11.37
C PRO A 41 8.40 12.62 -10.99
N GLU A 42 7.12 12.70 -11.32
CA GLU A 42 6.26 13.84 -10.92
C GLU A 42 6.20 14.00 -9.40
N ASN A 43 6.28 12.89 -8.66
CA ASN A 43 6.35 12.89 -7.22
C ASN A 43 7.42 11.89 -6.73
N PRO A 44 8.63 12.36 -6.35
CA PRO A 44 9.71 11.48 -5.88
C PRO A 44 9.35 10.73 -4.57
N GLY A 45 8.37 11.23 -3.82
CA GLY A 45 7.88 10.59 -2.60
C GLY A 45 6.91 9.42 -2.84
N ARG A 46 6.31 9.31 -4.04
CA ARG A 46 5.18 8.40 -4.30
C ARG A 46 5.54 6.94 -4.08
N ILE A 47 6.66 6.48 -4.65
CA ILE A 47 7.16 5.09 -4.47
C ILE A 47 7.36 4.76 -2.98
N ARG A 48 7.91 5.71 -2.21
CA ARG A 48 8.14 5.52 -0.77
C ARG A 48 6.82 5.45 0.00
N GLU A 49 5.84 6.25 -0.37
CA GLU A 49 4.50 6.24 0.24
C GLU A 49 3.73 4.96 -0.07
N LEU A 50 3.75 4.50 -1.32
CA LEU A 50 3.15 3.22 -1.74
C LEU A 50 3.74 2.05 -0.97
N ARG A 51 5.07 1.92 -0.92
CA ARG A 51 5.75 0.85 -0.17
C ARG A 51 5.38 0.82 1.30
N ARG A 52 5.32 2.00 1.94
CA ARG A 52 4.97 2.13 3.37
C ARG A 52 3.52 1.76 3.63
N THR A 53 2.63 2.17 2.74
CA THR A 53 1.20 1.88 2.85
C THR A 53 0.92 0.38 2.68
N ILE A 54 1.53 -0.26 1.68
CA ILE A 54 1.46 -1.72 1.51
C ILE A 54 1.99 -2.46 2.75
N ALA A 55 3.11 -2.01 3.31
CA ALA A 55 3.65 -2.62 4.53
C ALA A 55 2.67 -2.50 5.71
N ARG A 56 2.05 -1.32 5.89
CA ARG A 56 1.07 -1.09 6.96
C ARG A 56 -0.19 -1.94 6.79
N LEU A 57 -0.71 -2.06 5.57
CA LEU A 57 -1.86 -2.92 5.25
C LEU A 57 -1.56 -4.38 5.61
N LYS A 58 -0.40 -4.90 5.20
CA LYS A 58 0.03 -6.27 5.54
C LYS A 58 0.17 -6.49 7.04
N THR A 59 0.74 -5.52 7.76
CA THR A 59 0.87 -5.60 9.21
C THR A 59 -0.50 -5.72 9.89
N ILE A 60 -1.44 -4.83 9.56
CA ILE A 60 -2.77 -4.84 10.18
C ILE A 60 -3.57 -6.07 9.76
N LYS A 61 -3.39 -6.56 8.53
CA LYS A 61 -3.97 -7.84 8.09
C LYS A 61 -3.57 -8.99 9.03
N ILE A 62 -2.26 -9.13 9.28
CA ILE A 62 -1.72 -10.18 10.17
C ILE A 62 -2.21 -9.97 11.60
N GLU A 63 -2.27 -8.73 12.09
CA GLU A 63 -2.84 -8.42 13.41
C GLU A 63 -4.30 -8.90 13.52
N LYS A 64 -5.11 -8.66 12.49
CA LYS A 64 -6.52 -9.12 12.42
C LYS A 64 -6.64 -10.63 12.33
N GLU A 65 -5.84 -11.27 11.49
CA GLU A 65 -5.81 -12.74 11.37
C GLU A 65 -5.50 -13.40 12.72
N LYS A 66 -4.54 -12.86 13.48
CA LYS A 66 -4.18 -13.36 14.83
C LYS A 66 -5.23 -13.07 15.91
N GLN A 67 -6.07 -12.05 15.74
CA GLN A 67 -7.17 -11.77 16.67
C GLN A 67 -8.38 -12.68 16.46
N ASN A 68 -8.48 -13.28 15.26
CA ASN A 68 -9.56 -14.19 14.88
C ASN A 68 -9.23 -15.67 15.14
N GLU A 69 -7.99 -15.99 15.54
CA GLU A 69 -7.56 -17.28 16.09
C GLU A 69 -7.81 -17.36 17.60
#